data_AF-A0A6P1CCW5-F1
#
_entry.id   AF-A0A6P1CCW5-F1
#
_cell.length_a   1.000
_cell.length_b   1.000
_cell.length_c   1.000
_cell.angle_alpha   90.00
_cell.angle_beta   90.00
_cell.angle_gamma   90.00
#
_symmetry.space_group_name_H-M   'P 1'
#
loop_
_entity.id
_entity.type
_entity.pdbx_description
1 polymer ?
#
loop_
_entity_poly.entity_id
_entity_poly.type
_entity_poly.pdbx_seq_one_letter_code
_entity_poly.pdbx_strand_id
1 'polypeptide(L)'
;MADLISGFDWAATSLGPRSEWPACLTAAVDIMLPAQAQIVMFWGEDFIALYNDAYAPTIGDKHPRALGRPARENWAELWSDLEPLLRSVLHDGNAIVAKDRPFYIERYGYPETVYFDISYSPVRDADGSALGVFCIVNETTERVRTERALRESEELFRAVISQSATGFAQCELDGRFVLVNERFCEIVGYSERELLGMRTYDITYPDDLHENTRLFEMMMTTGESFEIEKRFIRKDGSLVWVANSVSGLKDSSGRIQRTAAIVTDISERKRAQEVERQLAAIVASSDDAILSIDLNMIITSWNSGAERLYGQSAEEAIGRSVMMLVPEDRSDEEPAILARIRSGQKVEPYETKRRNKNGELVDVLLSVSPIYDVYGRIVGASKTAHDISAKKEAERLQTVLVGELNHRVKNVLATVMAIARQTLGRDDVDKTSVETFEARLSSMARAHDLLIHGKWEQAELTEIIAQALSPYPKDRFEISGPAIKLAPRAVVSISLALHELATNAAKYGALSVPDGRIAITWSLESGGAERLKLRWQEAGGPTVTPPTRRGFGSRLIESLLAAELNGKVQISYEPSGLICEVDAAAGIGWDQDRGTAE
;
A
#
# COMPACT_ATOMS: atom_id res chain seq x y z
N MET A 1 -60.69 -46.75 -42.88
CA MET A 1 -60.58 -46.14 -44.22
C MET A 1 -61.15 -47.01 -45.33
N ALA A 2 -60.99 -48.34 -45.31
CA ALA A 2 -61.52 -49.23 -46.35
C ALA A 2 -63.05 -49.10 -46.56
N ASP A 3 -63.82 -49.00 -45.48
CA ASP A 3 -65.28 -48.79 -45.54
C ASP A 3 -65.64 -47.40 -46.06
N LEU A 4 -64.88 -46.36 -45.66
CA LEU A 4 -65.07 -44.99 -46.12
C LEU A 4 -64.79 -44.88 -47.63
N ILE A 5 -63.71 -45.49 -48.13
CA ILE A 5 -63.40 -45.52 -49.57
C ILE A 5 -64.46 -46.32 -50.35
N SER A 6 -64.97 -47.42 -49.78
CA SER A 6 -65.97 -48.25 -50.48
C SER A 6 -67.36 -47.60 -50.52
N GLY A 7 -67.71 -46.82 -49.50
CA GLY A 7 -68.98 -46.09 -49.42
C GLY A 7 -68.97 -44.66 -49.95
N PHE A 8 -67.84 -44.16 -50.46
CA PHE A 8 -67.71 -42.79 -50.98
C PHE A 8 -68.29 -42.68 -52.40
N ASP A 9 -69.02 -41.60 -52.68
CA ASP A 9 -69.52 -41.32 -54.03
C ASP A 9 -68.42 -40.74 -54.92
N TRP A 10 -67.62 -41.63 -55.52
CA TRP A 10 -66.51 -41.25 -56.40
C TRP A 10 -66.96 -40.64 -57.74
N ALA A 11 -68.19 -40.90 -58.18
CA ALA A 11 -68.73 -40.32 -59.41
C ALA A 11 -68.87 -38.78 -59.30
N ALA A 12 -68.97 -38.25 -58.09
CA ALA A 12 -68.99 -36.82 -57.80
C ALA A 12 -67.59 -36.18 -57.76
N THR A 13 -66.51 -36.95 -57.95
CA THR A 13 -65.12 -36.47 -57.96
C THR A 13 -64.50 -36.53 -59.35
N SER A 14 -63.38 -35.85 -59.57
CA SER A 14 -62.64 -35.93 -60.85
C SER A 14 -61.98 -37.30 -61.11
N LEU A 15 -62.02 -38.23 -60.13
CA LEU A 15 -61.60 -39.62 -60.31
C LEU A 15 -62.63 -40.49 -61.05
N GLY A 16 -63.89 -40.08 -61.09
CA GLY A 16 -64.97 -40.88 -61.63
C GLY A 16 -65.30 -42.13 -60.79
N PRO A 17 -66.32 -42.92 -61.19
CA PRO A 17 -66.74 -44.10 -60.45
C PRO A 17 -65.62 -45.14 -60.38
N ARG A 18 -65.55 -45.89 -59.28
CA ARG A 18 -64.47 -46.88 -59.03
C ARG A 18 -64.34 -47.94 -60.13
N SER A 19 -65.39 -48.24 -60.88
CA SER A 19 -65.37 -49.14 -62.04
C SER A 19 -64.53 -48.64 -63.21
N GLU A 20 -64.26 -47.33 -63.27
CA GLU A 20 -63.49 -46.66 -64.34
C GLU A 20 -62.06 -46.31 -63.90
N TRP A 21 -61.67 -46.67 -62.66
CA TRP A 21 -60.33 -46.40 -62.16
C TRP A 21 -59.27 -47.17 -62.95
N PRO A 22 -58.13 -46.54 -63.30
CA PRO A 22 -56.99 -47.23 -63.89
C PRO A 22 -56.50 -48.38 -62.99
N ALA A 23 -56.00 -49.45 -63.60
CA ALA A 23 -55.51 -50.62 -62.86
C ALA A 23 -54.39 -50.25 -61.85
N CYS A 24 -53.54 -49.28 -62.18
CA CYS A 24 -52.49 -48.78 -61.29
C CYS A 24 -53.04 -48.04 -60.05
N LEU A 25 -54.16 -47.30 -60.19
CA LEU A 25 -54.83 -46.66 -59.05
C LEU A 25 -55.43 -47.73 -58.12
N THR A 26 -56.17 -48.69 -58.68
CA THR A 26 -56.77 -49.78 -57.90
C THR A 26 -55.71 -50.57 -57.15
N ALA A 27 -54.62 -50.96 -57.82
CA ALA A 27 -53.52 -51.67 -57.18
C ALA A 27 -52.84 -50.84 -56.07
N ALA A 28 -52.62 -49.54 -56.29
CA ALA A 28 -52.02 -48.67 -55.29
C ALA A 28 -52.93 -48.48 -54.06
N VAL A 29 -54.25 -48.36 -54.26
CA VAL A 29 -55.23 -48.31 -53.16
C VAL A 29 -55.28 -49.62 -52.38
N ASP A 30 -55.24 -50.77 -53.07
CA ASP A 30 -55.25 -52.09 -52.44
C ASP A 30 -53.97 -52.37 -51.62
N ILE A 31 -52.83 -51.79 -52.02
CA ILE A 31 -51.59 -51.81 -51.23
C ILE A 31 -51.65 -50.82 -50.06
N MET A 32 -52.16 -49.61 -50.29
CA MET A 32 -52.20 -48.53 -49.31
C MET A 32 -53.09 -48.88 -48.11
N LEU A 33 -54.28 -49.42 -48.34
CA LEU A 33 -55.29 -49.67 -47.30
C LEU A 33 -54.83 -50.56 -46.14
N PRO A 34 -54.23 -51.75 -46.36
CA PRO A 34 -53.75 -52.62 -45.28
C PRO A 34 -52.39 -52.21 -44.71
N ALA A 35 -51.67 -51.28 -45.35
CA ALA A 35 -50.34 -50.89 -44.92
C ALA A 35 -50.36 -50.22 -43.54
N GLN A 36 -49.37 -50.56 -42.70
CA GLN A 36 -49.18 -49.96 -41.37
C GLN A 36 -48.34 -48.66 -41.42
N ALA A 37 -47.74 -48.34 -42.57
CA ALA A 37 -47.09 -47.06 -42.78
C ALA A 37 -48.15 -45.95 -42.99
N GLN A 38 -47.84 -44.70 -42.63
CA GLN A 38 -48.75 -43.60 -42.89
C GLN A 38 -48.66 -43.24 -44.38
N ILE A 39 -49.71 -43.52 -45.14
CA ILE A 39 -49.72 -43.35 -46.59
C ILE A 39 -50.85 -42.43 -47.01
N VAL A 40 -50.50 -41.41 -47.80
CA VAL A 40 -51.42 -40.57 -48.57
C VAL A 40 -51.04 -40.62 -50.04
N MET A 41 -52.02 -40.68 -50.90
CA MET A 41 -51.89 -40.59 -52.34
C MET A 41 -52.60 -39.35 -52.83
N PHE A 42 -51.97 -38.66 -53.80
CA PHE A 42 -52.56 -37.52 -54.48
C PHE A 42 -52.68 -37.84 -55.97
N TRP A 43 -53.91 -37.91 -56.47
CA TRP A 43 -54.18 -38.40 -57.82
C TRP A 43 -54.61 -37.31 -58.80
N GLY A 44 -54.09 -37.37 -60.02
CA GLY A 44 -54.38 -36.44 -61.11
C GLY A 44 -53.84 -35.02 -60.87
N GLU A 45 -54.16 -34.13 -61.82
CA GLU A 45 -53.75 -32.70 -61.79
C GLU A 45 -54.38 -31.91 -60.63
N ASP A 46 -55.55 -32.35 -60.15
CA ASP A 46 -56.23 -31.77 -58.98
C ASP A 46 -55.70 -32.30 -57.63
N PHE A 47 -54.78 -33.27 -57.65
CA PHE A 47 -54.22 -33.91 -56.47
C PHE A 47 -55.30 -34.39 -55.48
N ILE A 48 -56.25 -35.20 -55.98
CA ILE A 48 -57.32 -35.76 -55.16
C ILE A 48 -56.72 -36.70 -54.11
N ALA A 49 -57.02 -36.46 -52.84
CA ALA A 49 -56.41 -37.17 -51.74
C ALA A 49 -57.12 -38.51 -51.44
N LEU A 50 -56.34 -39.59 -51.42
CA LEU A 50 -56.70 -40.90 -50.86
C LEU A 50 -55.69 -41.26 -49.77
N TYR A 51 -56.09 -41.86 -48.67
CA TYR A 51 -55.14 -42.20 -47.59
C TYR A 51 -55.62 -43.41 -46.77
N ASN A 52 -54.74 -44.00 -45.98
CA ASN A 52 -55.06 -45.12 -45.10
C ASN A 52 -55.34 -44.72 -43.65
N ASP A 53 -55.75 -45.70 -42.84
CA ASP A 53 -56.05 -45.50 -41.42
C ASP A 53 -54.81 -45.03 -40.61
N ALA A 54 -53.61 -45.50 -40.98
CA ALA A 54 -52.37 -45.08 -40.33
C ALA A 54 -52.03 -43.59 -40.55
N TYR A 55 -52.46 -43.01 -41.68
CA TYR A 55 -52.25 -41.60 -42.00
C TYR A 55 -53.33 -40.67 -41.42
N ALA A 56 -54.53 -41.18 -41.12
CA ALA A 56 -55.63 -40.36 -40.64
C ALA A 56 -55.30 -39.49 -39.40
N PRO A 57 -54.58 -40.01 -38.37
CA PRO A 57 -54.16 -39.20 -37.22
C PRO A 57 -53.26 -38.02 -37.62
N THR A 58 -52.42 -38.19 -38.64
CA THR A 58 -51.43 -37.19 -39.10
C THR A 58 -52.09 -35.89 -39.54
N ILE A 59 -53.32 -35.95 -40.06
CA ILE A 59 -54.10 -34.79 -40.51
C ILE A 59 -55.22 -34.37 -39.53
N GLY A 60 -55.33 -35.05 -38.38
CA GLY A 60 -56.28 -34.73 -37.31
C GLY A 60 -57.71 -34.51 -37.81
N ASP A 61 -58.29 -33.35 -37.48
CA ASP A 61 -59.70 -32.98 -37.76
C ASP A 61 -60.05 -32.86 -39.26
N LYS A 62 -59.06 -33.00 -40.15
CA LYS A 62 -59.28 -33.06 -41.60
C LYS A 62 -59.75 -34.44 -42.04
N HIS A 63 -59.54 -35.47 -41.23
CA HIS A 63 -60.19 -36.76 -41.43
C HIS A 63 -61.64 -36.71 -40.91
N PRO A 64 -62.66 -37.21 -41.65
CA PRO A 64 -62.57 -37.83 -42.98
C PRO A 64 -62.73 -36.85 -44.16
N ARG A 65 -63.02 -35.56 -43.91
CA ARG A 65 -63.38 -34.58 -44.96
C ARG A 65 -62.36 -34.43 -46.10
N ALA A 66 -61.09 -34.74 -45.85
CA ALA A 66 -60.02 -34.68 -46.85
C ALA A 66 -60.11 -35.77 -47.92
N LEU A 67 -60.81 -36.87 -47.65
CA LEU A 67 -60.92 -37.98 -48.59
C LEU A 67 -61.69 -37.57 -49.85
N GLY A 68 -61.12 -37.86 -51.03
CA GLY A 68 -61.77 -37.59 -52.30
C GLY A 68 -61.85 -36.11 -52.68
N ARG A 69 -61.15 -35.23 -51.95
CA ARG A 69 -61.09 -33.79 -52.24
C ARG A 69 -59.69 -33.37 -52.71
N PRO A 70 -59.58 -32.26 -53.46
CA PRO A 70 -58.29 -31.68 -53.83
C PRO A 70 -57.42 -31.38 -52.61
N ALA A 71 -56.14 -31.73 -52.68
CA ALA A 71 -55.19 -31.51 -51.59
C ALA A 71 -55.10 -30.04 -51.16
N ARG A 72 -55.20 -29.09 -52.10
CA ARG A 72 -55.18 -27.64 -51.80
C ARG A 72 -56.24 -27.19 -50.80
N GLU A 73 -57.36 -27.91 -50.67
CA GLU A 73 -58.44 -27.54 -49.74
C GLU A 73 -58.13 -27.95 -48.29
N ASN A 74 -57.44 -29.08 -48.12
CA ASN A 74 -57.21 -29.67 -46.80
C ASN A 74 -55.76 -29.55 -46.34
N TRP A 75 -54.83 -29.16 -47.20
CA TRP A 75 -53.44 -28.86 -46.87
C TRP A 75 -53.10 -27.41 -47.23
N ALA A 76 -54.09 -26.52 -47.18
CA ALA A 76 -53.96 -25.12 -47.59
C ALA A 76 -52.81 -24.39 -46.86
N GLU A 77 -52.59 -24.72 -45.58
CA GLU A 77 -51.56 -24.08 -44.76
C GLU A 77 -50.13 -24.45 -45.15
N LEU A 78 -49.94 -25.60 -45.81
CA LEU A 78 -48.65 -26.08 -46.28
C LEU A 78 -48.58 -26.24 -47.80
N TRP A 79 -49.61 -25.76 -48.51
CA TRP A 79 -49.75 -25.96 -49.94
C TRP A 79 -48.59 -25.37 -50.74
N SER A 80 -48.08 -24.21 -50.31
CA SER A 80 -46.91 -23.58 -50.93
C SER A 80 -45.64 -24.42 -50.84
N ASP A 81 -45.51 -25.30 -49.84
CA ASP A 81 -44.39 -26.22 -49.69
C ASP A 81 -44.69 -27.61 -50.31
N LEU A 82 -45.93 -28.08 -50.24
CA LEU A 82 -46.33 -29.40 -50.75
C LEU A 82 -46.54 -29.43 -52.27
N GLU A 83 -47.17 -28.42 -52.85
CA GLU A 83 -47.48 -28.38 -54.28
C GLU A 83 -46.24 -28.55 -55.17
N PRO A 84 -45.11 -27.84 -54.94
CA PRO A 84 -43.91 -28.02 -55.75
C PRO A 84 -43.37 -29.46 -55.69
N LEU A 85 -43.44 -30.11 -54.52
CA LEU A 85 -42.99 -31.49 -54.34
C LEU A 85 -43.89 -32.45 -55.13
N LEU A 86 -45.21 -32.31 -55.02
CA LEU A 86 -46.16 -33.15 -55.73
C LEU A 86 -46.07 -32.96 -57.25
N ARG A 87 -45.96 -31.71 -57.71
CA ARG A 87 -45.81 -31.38 -59.15
C ARG A 87 -44.51 -31.92 -59.72
N SER A 88 -43.40 -31.80 -59.01
CA SER A 88 -42.12 -32.36 -59.48
C SER A 88 -42.20 -33.89 -59.61
N VAL A 89 -42.79 -34.59 -58.64
CA VAL A 89 -42.96 -36.06 -58.74
C VAL A 89 -43.89 -36.44 -59.89
N LEU A 90 -44.97 -35.68 -60.12
CA LEU A 90 -45.95 -35.95 -61.18
C LEU A 90 -45.41 -35.65 -62.58
N HIS A 91 -44.71 -34.53 -62.78
CA HIS A 91 -44.20 -34.12 -64.10
C HIS A 91 -42.81 -34.69 -64.42
N ASP A 92 -41.88 -34.67 -63.46
CA ASP A 92 -40.50 -35.12 -63.68
C ASP A 92 -40.38 -36.65 -63.49
N GLY A 93 -41.30 -37.26 -62.73
CA GLY A 93 -41.33 -38.70 -62.47
C GLY A 93 -40.22 -39.21 -61.54
N ASN A 94 -39.49 -38.32 -60.86
CA ASN A 94 -38.46 -38.71 -59.89
C ASN A 94 -39.04 -38.76 -58.48
N ALA A 95 -38.61 -39.74 -57.68
CA ALA A 95 -39.02 -39.82 -56.28
C ALA A 95 -38.29 -38.75 -55.44
N ILE A 96 -39.00 -38.18 -54.47
CA ILE A 96 -38.45 -37.23 -53.50
C ILE A 96 -38.40 -37.88 -52.12
N VAL A 97 -37.24 -37.83 -51.48
CA VAL A 97 -37.05 -38.31 -50.10
C VAL A 97 -36.41 -37.21 -49.27
N ALA A 98 -36.94 -36.97 -48.07
CA ALA A 98 -36.31 -36.09 -47.08
C ALA A 98 -36.48 -36.69 -45.68
N LYS A 99 -35.49 -36.45 -44.81
CA LYS A 99 -35.52 -36.85 -43.41
C LYS A 99 -35.70 -35.64 -42.51
N ASP A 100 -36.45 -35.82 -41.42
CA ASP A 100 -36.71 -34.78 -40.41
C ASP A 100 -37.09 -33.43 -41.06
N ARG A 101 -37.89 -33.45 -42.12
CA ARG A 101 -38.30 -32.23 -42.82
C ARG A 101 -39.39 -31.53 -42.00
N PRO A 102 -39.23 -30.25 -41.65
CA PRO A 102 -40.26 -29.51 -40.94
C PRO A 102 -41.43 -29.19 -41.88
N PHE A 103 -42.65 -29.48 -41.43
CA PHE A 103 -43.89 -29.02 -42.03
C PHE A 103 -44.67 -28.21 -41.01
N TYR A 104 -45.22 -27.10 -41.46
CA TYR A 104 -46.17 -26.31 -40.69
C TYR A 104 -47.57 -26.85 -40.96
N ILE A 105 -48.24 -27.41 -39.96
CA ILE A 105 -49.56 -28.03 -40.14
C ILE A 105 -50.56 -27.51 -39.10
N GLU A 106 -51.82 -27.43 -39.50
CA GLU A 106 -52.93 -27.14 -38.60
C GLU A 106 -53.74 -28.42 -38.38
N ARG A 107 -53.55 -29.05 -37.22
CA ARG A 107 -54.32 -30.22 -36.78
C ARG A 107 -54.71 -30.05 -35.31
N TYR A 108 -55.89 -30.53 -34.92
CA TYR A 108 -56.43 -30.38 -33.55
C TYR A 108 -56.75 -28.93 -33.14
N GLY A 109 -57.08 -28.06 -34.09
CA GLY A 109 -57.52 -26.68 -33.83
C GLY A 109 -56.42 -25.67 -33.50
N TYR A 110 -55.14 -26.03 -33.64
CA TYR A 110 -54.01 -25.10 -33.51
C TYR A 110 -52.91 -25.40 -34.54
N PRO A 111 -52.11 -24.40 -34.94
CA PRO A 111 -50.94 -24.61 -35.79
C PRO A 111 -49.76 -25.17 -35.01
N GLU A 112 -49.06 -26.15 -35.58
CA GLU A 112 -47.78 -26.65 -35.06
C GLU A 112 -46.76 -26.96 -36.16
N THR A 113 -45.47 -26.89 -35.80
CA THR A 113 -44.40 -27.44 -36.63
C THR A 113 -44.14 -28.89 -36.23
N VAL A 114 -44.24 -29.77 -37.21
CA VAL A 114 -44.01 -31.21 -37.10
C VAL A 114 -42.89 -31.62 -38.04
N TYR A 115 -42.22 -32.72 -37.74
CA TYR A 115 -41.10 -33.21 -38.53
C TYR A 115 -41.49 -34.55 -39.15
N PHE A 116 -41.28 -34.69 -40.46
CA PHE A 116 -41.56 -35.92 -41.19
C PHE A 116 -40.35 -36.43 -41.95
N ASP A 117 -40.14 -37.75 -41.88
CA ASP A 117 -39.48 -38.47 -42.95
C ASP A 117 -40.50 -38.68 -44.07
N ILE A 118 -40.20 -38.21 -45.28
CA ILE A 118 -41.09 -38.29 -46.44
C ILE A 118 -40.46 -39.12 -47.55
N SER A 119 -41.28 -39.89 -48.25
CA SER A 119 -40.93 -40.55 -49.51
C SER A 119 -42.11 -40.40 -50.47
N TYR A 120 -41.97 -39.54 -51.47
CA TYR A 120 -42.98 -39.28 -52.49
C TYR A 120 -42.54 -39.93 -53.80
N SER A 121 -43.31 -40.91 -54.27
CA SER A 121 -42.98 -41.72 -55.45
C SER A 121 -44.10 -41.65 -56.49
N PRO A 122 -43.80 -41.61 -57.79
CA PRO A 122 -44.84 -41.57 -58.82
C PRO A 122 -45.55 -42.92 -58.95
N VAL A 123 -46.86 -42.91 -59.10
CA VAL A 123 -47.66 -44.06 -59.56
C VAL A 123 -47.80 -43.94 -61.06
N ARG A 124 -47.27 -44.92 -61.79
CA ARG A 124 -47.21 -44.91 -63.26
C ARG A 124 -48.27 -45.82 -63.89
N ASP A 125 -48.76 -45.44 -65.06
CA ASP A 125 -49.56 -46.30 -65.92
C ASP A 125 -48.69 -47.24 -66.77
N ALA A 126 -49.34 -48.02 -67.65
CA ALA A 126 -48.67 -48.98 -68.53
C ALA A 126 -47.72 -48.31 -69.55
N ASP A 127 -47.96 -47.04 -69.87
CA ASP A 127 -47.14 -46.24 -70.81
C ASP A 127 -45.99 -45.51 -70.10
N GLY A 128 -45.90 -45.64 -68.77
CA GLY A 128 -44.86 -45.05 -67.94
C GLY A 128 -45.15 -43.61 -67.50
N SER A 129 -46.33 -43.05 -67.82
CA SER A 129 -46.73 -41.71 -67.39
C SER A 129 -47.15 -41.72 -65.92
N ALA A 130 -46.69 -40.76 -65.12
CA ALA A 130 -47.09 -40.65 -63.72
C ALA A 130 -48.50 -40.03 -63.63
N LEU A 131 -49.45 -40.75 -63.05
CA LEU A 131 -50.85 -40.33 -62.91
C LEU A 131 -51.22 -39.92 -61.47
N GLY A 132 -50.33 -40.18 -60.52
CA GLY A 132 -50.50 -39.79 -59.13
C GLY A 132 -49.19 -39.89 -58.36
N VAL A 133 -49.22 -39.39 -57.13
CA VAL A 133 -48.08 -39.39 -56.21
C VAL A 133 -48.44 -40.26 -55.01
N PHE A 134 -47.61 -41.25 -54.72
CA PHE A 134 -47.68 -42.14 -53.57
C PHE A 134 -46.74 -41.63 -52.48
N CYS A 135 -47.30 -41.13 -51.38
CA CYS A 135 -46.54 -40.52 -50.30
C CYS A 135 -46.56 -41.41 -49.07
N ILE A 136 -45.37 -41.89 -48.67
CA ILE A 136 -45.16 -42.49 -47.36
C ILE A 136 -44.60 -41.39 -46.46
N VAL A 137 -45.21 -41.19 -45.30
CA VAL A 137 -44.69 -40.29 -44.27
C VAL A 137 -44.51 -41.03 -42.94
N ASN A 138 -43.53 -40.59 -42.17
CA ASN A 138 -43.35 -41.04 -40.80
C ASN A 138 -43.03 -39.83 -39.92
N GLU A 139 -43.83 -39.60 -38.89
CA GLU A 139 -43.64 -38.46 -38.01
C GLU A 139 -42.46 -38.70 -37.05
N THR A 140 -41.51 -37.77 -37.03
CA THR A 140 -40.31 -37.78 -36.18
C THR A 140 -40.29 -36.63 -35.16
N THR A 141 -41.41 -35.91 -35.00
CA THR A 141 -41.54 -34.71 -34.17
C THR A 141 -41.05 -34.90 -32.73
N GLU A 142 -41.48 -35.95 -32.03
CA GLU A 142 -41.10 -36.17 -30.62
C GLU A 142 -39.59 -36.41 -30.45
N ARG A 143 -39.01 -37.19 -31.37
CA ARG A 143 -37.57 -37.48 -31.39
C ARG A 143 -36.76 -36.20 -31.61
N VAL A 144 -37.10 -35.42 -32.63
CA VAL A 144 -36.42 -34.15 -32.94
C VAL A 144 -36.56 -33.14 -31.80
N ARG A 145 -37.75 -33.02 -31.18
CA ARG A 145 -37.97 -32.14 -30.03
C ARG A 145 -37.12 -32.56 -28.82
N THR A 146 -37.01 -33.86 -28.54
CA THR A 146 -36.21 -34.39 -27.43
C THR A 146 -34.72 -34.16 -27.63
N GLU A 147 -34.19 -34.48 -28.81
CA GLU A 147 -32.79 -34.26 -29.16
C GLU A 147 -32.43 -32.77 -29.11
N ARG A 148 -33.32 -31.90 -29.61
CA ARG A 148 -33.11 -30.45 -29.59
C ARG A 148 -33.16 -29.88 -28.17
N ALA A 149 -34.14 -30.29 -27.36
CA ALA A 149 -34.24 -29.84 -25.97
C ALA A 149 -33.03 -30.27 -25.13
N LEU A 150 -32.54 -31.49 -25.34
CA LEU A 150 -31.31 -31.98 -24.70
C LEU A 150 -30.11 -31.10 -25.09
N ARG A 151 -29.94 -30.87 -26.39
CA ARG A 151 -28.84 -30.03 -26.91
C ARG A 151 -28.90 -28.59 -26.38
N GLU A 152 -30.08 -27.97 -26.39
CA GLU A 152 -30.27 -26.61 -25.87
C GLU A 152 -29.99 -26.56 -24.36
N SER A 153 -30.37 -27.59 -23.60
CA SER A 153 -30.06 -27.69 -22.17
C SER A 153 -28.56 -27.87 -21.92
N GLU A 154 -27.87 -28.70 -22.71
CA GLU A 154 -26.42 -28.88 -22.62
C GLU A 154 -25.64 -27.60 -22.97
N GLU A 155 -26.06 -26.90 -24.03
CA GLU A 155 -25.47 -25.63 -24.45
C GLU A 155 -25.69 -24.55 -23.37
N LEU A 156 -26.90 -24.47 -22.79
CA LEU A 156 -27.21 -23.55 -21.70
C LEU A 156 -26.38 -23.86 -20.45
N PHE A 157 -26.28 -25.12 -20.05
CA PHE A 157 -25.47 -25.54 -18.90
C PHE A 157 -24.00 -25.17 -19.09
N ARG A 158 -23.45 -25.45 -20.28
CA ARG A 158 -22.07 -25.08 -20.63
C ARG A 158 -21.87 -23.57 -20.60
N ALA A 159 -22.82 -22.79 -21.11
CA ALA A 159 -22.76 -21.33 -21.11
C ALA A 159 -22.75 -20.76 -19.68
N VAL A 160 -23.63 -21.25 -18.80
CA VAL A 160 -23.71 -20.81 -17.39
C VAL A 160 -22.40 -21.09 -16.65
N ILE A 161 -21.80 -22.27 -16.83
CA ILE A 161 -20.52 -22.62 -16.20
C ILE A 161 -19.37 -21.76 -16.75
N SER A 162 -19.35 -21.53 -18.07
CA SER A 162 -18.26 -20.83 -18.74
C SER A 162 -18.25 -19.33 -18.44
N GLN A 163 -19.42 -18.71 -18.28
CA GLN A 163 -19.55 -17.27 -17.98
C GLN A 163 -19.57 -16.95 -16.48
N SER A 164 -19.36 -17.94 -15.60
CA SER A 164 -19.34 -17.70 -14.16
C SER A 164 -18.13 -16.86 -13.73
N ALA A 165 -18.36 -15.87 -12.88
CA ALA A 165 -17.30 -15.07 -12.24
C ALA A 165 -16.48 -15.88 -11.21
N THR A 166 -16.94 -17.07 -10.84
CA THR A 166 -16.25 -18.00 -9.95
C THR A 166 -15.64 -19.16 -10.73
N GLY A 167 -14.54 -19.70 -10.22
CA GLY A 167 -13.97 -20.94 -10.73
C GLY A 167 -14.94 -22.09 -10.49
N PHE A 168 -15.08 -22.97 -11.48
CA PHE A 168 -15.87 -24.19 -11.38
C PHE A 168 -14.99 -25.38 -11.76
N ALA A 169 -15.08 -26.44 -10.99
CA ALA A 169 -14.44 -27.71 -11.28
C ALA A 169 -15.35 -28.88 -10.92
N GLN A 170 -15.48 -29.85 -11.83
CA GLN A 170 -16.09 -31.15 -11.56
C GLN A 170 -14.99 -32.20 -11.48
N CYS A 171 -15.05 -33.05 -10.46
CA CYS A 171 -14.04 -34.08 -10.22
C CYS A 171 -14.68 -35.47 -10.07
N GLU A 172 -13.94 -36.50 -10.47
CA GLU A 172 -14.19 -37.88 -10.04
C GLU A 172 -13.97 -38.03 -8.53
N LEU A 173 -14.45 -39.14 -7.95
CA LEU A 173 -14.31 -39.40 -6.51
C LEU A 173 -12.85 -39.61 -6.06
N ASP A 174 -11.93 -39.92 -6.98
CA ASP A 174 -10.49 -39.99 -6.72
C ASP A 174 -9.78 -38.62 -6.79
N GLY A 175 -10.56 -37.55 -7.03
CA GLY A 175 -10.09 -36.18 -7.14
C GLY A 175 -9.64 -35.77 -8.54
N ARG A 176 -9.72 -36.63 -9.56
CA ARG A 176 -9.35 -36.27 -10.94
C ARG A 176 -10.31 -35.23 -11.53
N PHE A 177 -9.79 -34.17 -12.12
CA PHE A 177 -10.63 -33.17 -12.80
C PHE A 177 -11.23 -33.74 -14.09
N VAL A 178 -12.54 -33.50 -14.28
CA VAL A 178 -13.31 -33.94 -15.46
C VAL A 178 -13.76 -32.76 -16.29
N LEU A 179 -14.07 -31.64 -15.63
CA LEU A 179 -14.50 -30.42 -16.27
C LEU A 179 -14.04 -29.24 -15.43
N VAL A 180 -13.51 -28.20 -16.06
CA VAL A 180 -13.14 -26.95 -15.42
C VAL A 180 -13.58 -25.79 -16.30
N ASN A 181 -13.93 -24.65 -15.71
CA ASN A 181 -14.16 -23.44 -16.49
C ASN A 181 -12.88 -22.61 -16.63
N GLU A 182 -12.92 -21.63 -17.54
CA GLU A 182 -11.81 -20.71 -17.79
C GLU A 182 -11.39 -19.96 -16.51
N ARG A 183 -12.37 -19.53 -15.71
CA ARG A 183 -12.09 -18.82 -14.45
C ARG A 183 -11.28 -19.65 -13.46
N PHE A 184 -11.54 -20.96 -13.34
CA PHE A 184 -10.73 -21.83 -12.50
C PHE A 184 -9.30 -21.95 -13.04
N CYS A 185 -9.13 -22.09 -14.36
CA CYS A 185 -7.83 -22.12 -15.01
C CYS A 185 -7.01 -20.85 -14.72
N GLU A 186 -7.63 -19.67 -14.77
CA GLU A 186 -7.00 -18.39 -14.40
C GLU A 186 -6.54 -18.36 -12.93
N ILE A 187 -7.39 -18.81 -12.00
CA ILE A 187 -7.09 -18.82 -10.56
C ILE A 187 -5.82 -19.62 -10.27
N VAL A 188 -5.69 -20.82 -10.86
CA VAL A 188 -4.58 -21.74 -10.61
C VAL A 188 -3.42 -21.61 -11.61
N GLY A 189 -3.61 -20.92 -12.73
CA GLY A 189 -2.59 -20.71 -13.77
C GLY A 189 -2.26 -21.93 -14.64
N TYR A 190 -3.06 -22.99 -14.57
CA TYR A 190 -2.94 -24.17 -15.43
C TYR A 190 -3.94 -24.09 -16.58
N SER A 191 -3.58 -24.63 -17.74
CA SER A 191 -4.55 -24.80 -18.83
C SER A 191 -5.56 -25.92 -18.50
N GLU A 192 -6.75 -25.86 -19.10
CA GLU A 192 -7.77 -26.92 -18.96
C GLU A 192 -7.17 -28.30 -19.26
N ARG A 193 -6.42 -28.44 -20.37
CA ARG A 193 -5.81 -29.71 -20.77
C ARG A 193 -4.84 -30.25 -19.71
N GLU A 194 -4.09 -29.39 -19.03
CA GLU A 194 -3.20 -29.80 -17.94
C GLU A 194 -4.02 -30.24 -16.72
N LEU A 195 -5.03 -29.46 -16.34
CA LEU A 195 -5.89 -29.75 -15.19
C LEU A 195 -6.64 -31.08 -15.35
N LEU A 196 -7.18 -31.39 -16.53
CA LEU A 196 -7.85 -32.67 -16.78
C LEU A 196 -6.92 -33.90 -16.61
N GLY A 197 -5.60 -33.70 -16.65
CA GLY A 197 -4.60 -34.72 -16.33
C GLY A 197 -4.26 -34.86 -14.84
N MET A 198 -4.70 -33.91 -14.00
CA MET A 198 -4.31 -33.76 -12.61
C MET A 198 -5.43 -34.17 -11.64
N ARG A 199 -5.08 -34.22 -10.36
CA ARG A 199 -6.00 -34.37 -9.23
C ARG A 199 -6.05 -33.12 -8.38
N THR A 200 -7.14 -32.93 -7.65
CA THR A 200 -7.32 -31.83 -6.69
C THR A 200 -6.21 -31.75 -5.65
N TYR A 201 -5.65 -32.89 -5.25
CA TYR A 201 -4.52 -32.96 -4.31
C TYR A 201 -3.20 -32.45 -4.90
N ASP A 202 -3.00 -32.54 -6.22
CA ASP A 202 -1.75 -32.10 -6.88
C ASP A 202 -1.57 -30.58 -6.82
N ILE A 203 -2.69 -29.86 -6.75
CA ILE A 203 -2.71 -28.39 -6.62
C ILE A 203 -3.05 -27.93 -5.21
N THR A 204 -3.42 -28.80 -4.28
CA THR A 204 -3.73 -28.41 -2.90
C THR A 204 -2.45 -28.30 -2.08
N TYR A 205 -2.29 -27.20 -1.34
CA TYR A 205 -1.10 -27.01 -0.52
C TYR A 205 -1.00 -28.10 0.57
N PRO A 206 0.21 -28.69 0.82
CA PRO A 206 0.36 -29.87 1.67
C PRO A 206 -0.25 -29.78 3.06
N ASP A 207 -0.11 -28.64 3.75
CA ASP A 207 -0.64 -28.46 5.11
C ASP A 207 -2.18 -28.46 5.15
N ASP A 208 -2.82 -28.14 4.02
CA ASP A 208 -4.29 -28.04 3.93
C ASP A 208 -4.92 -29.39 3.50
N LEU A 209 -4.12 -30.39 3.12
CA LEU A 209 -4.59 -31.69 2.64
C LEU A 209 -5.35 -32.48 3.72
N HIS A 210 -4.90 -32.41 4.97
CA HIS A 210 -5.47 -33.19 6.07
C HIS A 210 -6.93 -32.81 6.32
N GLU A 211 -7.20 -31.52 6.52
CA GLU A 211 -8.56 -31.03 6.77
C GLU A 211 -9.45 -31.16 5.52
N ASN A 212 -8.91 -30.90 4.32
CA ASN A 212 -9.66 -31.12 3.08
C ASN A 212 -10.10 -32.58 2.92
N THR A 213 -9.24 -33.54 3.25
CA THR A 213 -9.56 -34.98 3.17
C THR A 213 -10.63 -35.37 4.17
N ARG A 214 -10.51 -34.89 5.43
CA ARG A 214 -11.50 -35.12 6.48
C ARG A 214 -12.90 -34.60 6.08
N LEU A 215 -12.98 -33.38 5.54
CA LEU A 215 -14.27 -32.80 5.10
C LEU A 215 -14.84 -33.54 3.89
N PHE A 216 -13.98 -33.97 2.96
CA PHE A 216 -14.39 -34.79 1.82
C PHE A 216 -14.97 -36.14 2.26
N GLU A 217 -14.31 -36.84 3.19
CA GLU A 217 -14.82 -38.10 3.77
C GLU A 217 -16.17 -37.91 4.49
N MET A 218 -16.32 -36.79 5.21
CA MET A 218 -17.59 -36.43 5.85
C MET A 218 -18.70 -36.27 4.80
N MET A 219 -18.48 -35.48 3.75
CA MET A 219 -19.44 -35.31 2.65
C MET A 219 -19.78 -36.64 1.97
N MET A 220 -18.80 -37.52 1.76
CA MET A 220 -19.05 -38.85 1.19
C MET A 220 -19.93 -39.73 2.08
N THR A 221 -19.91 -39.51 3.39
CA THR A 221 -20.69 -40.28 4.37
C THR A 221 -22.07 -39.67 4.60
N THR A 222 -22.16 -38.35 4.77
CA THR A 222 -23.41 -37.64 5.12
C THR A 222 -24.19 -37.16 3.91
N GLY A 223 -23.51 -36.95 2.79
CA GLY A 223 -24.07 -36.33 1.59
C GLY A 223 -24.23 -34.82 1.68
N GLU A 224 -23.74 -34.18 2.75
CA GLU A 224 -23.78 -32.73 2.97
C GLU A 224 -22.57 -32.04 2.35
N SER A 225 -22.80 -30.94 1.64
CA SER A 225 -21.73 -30.09 1.09
C SER A 225 -20.93 -29.41 2.19
N PHE A 226 -19.67 -29.06 1.90
CA PHE A 226 -18.81 -28.32 2.82
C PHE A 226 -18.15 -27.12 2.14
N GLU A 227 -17.72 -26.16 2.95
CA GLU A 227 -16.92 -25.03 2.53
C GLU A 227 -15.60 -25.02 3.29
N ILE A 228 -14.51 -24.72 2.59
CA ILE A 228 -13.17 -24.62 3.18
C ILE A 228 -12.40 -23.45 2.56
N GLU A 229 -11.73 -22.66 3.39
CA GLU A 229 -10.69 -21.74 2.93
C GLU A 229 -9.34 -22.44 2.96
N LYS A 230 -8.72 -22.62 1.80
CA LYS A 230 -7.44 -23.33 1.67
C LYS A 230 -6.55 -22.69 0.62
N ARG A 231 -5.32 -23.15 0.52
CA ARG A 231 -4.36 -22.69 -0.48
C ARG A 231 -4.28 -23.69 -1.63
N PHE A 232 -4.31 -23.16 -2.86
CA PHE A 232 -3.80 -23.88 -4.02
C PHE A 232 -2.41 -23.41 -4.40
N ILE A 233 -1.64 -24.30 -5.01
CA ILE A 233 -0.35 -24.04 -5.62
C ILE A 233 -0.59 -23.77 -7.11
N ARG A 234 -0.26 -22.57 -7.57
CA ARG A 234 -0.34 -22.20 -8.98
C ARG A 234 0.77 -22.88 -9.79
N LYS A 235 0.63 -22.88 -11.11
CA LYS A 235 1.63 -23.44 -12.04
C LYS A 235 3.03 -22.85 -11.88
N ASP A 236 3.13 -21.56 -11.53
CA ASP A 236 4.40 -20.87 -11.28
C ASP A 236 4.99 -21.14 -9.88
N GLY A 237 4.32 -21.96 -9.06
CA GLY A 237 4.70 -22.29 -7.68
C GLY A 237 4.19 -21.28 -6.64
N SER A 238 3.56 -20.18 -7.04
CA SER A 238 2.96 -19.22 -6.11
C SER A 238 1.71 -19.79 -5.44
N LEU A 239 1.35 -19.25 -4.27
CA LEU A 239 0.16 -19.68 -3.56
C LEU A 239 -1.04 -18.77 -3.87
N VAL A 240 -2.22 -19.37 -3.98
CA VAL A 240 -3.51 -18.68 -4.07
C VAL A 240 -4.39 -19.12 -2.91
N TRP A 241 -4.96 -18.17 -2.18
CA TRP A 241 -6.00 -18.48 -1.20
C TRP A 241 -7.34 -18.59 -1.90
N VAL A 242 -8.04 -19.68 -1.68
CA VAL A 242 -9.37 -19.92 -2.24
C VAL A 242 -10.39 -20.20 -1.15
N ALA A 243 -11.59 -19.66 -1.31
CA ALA A 243 -12.79 -20.20 -0.68
C ALA A 243 -13.37 -21.25 -1.62
N ASN A 244 -13.46 -22.49 -1.17
CA ASN A 244 -13.83 -23.65 -1.97
C ASN A 244 -15.06 -24.33 -1.38
N SER A 245 -16.19 -24.25 -2.08
CA SER A 245 -17.45 -24.90 -1.71
C SER A 245 -17.62 -26.16 -2.55
N VAL A 246 -17.69 -27.33 -1.91
CA VAL A 246 -17.71 -28.64 -2.57
C VAL A 246 -19.03 -29.36 -2.28
N SER A 247 -19.64 -29.90 -3.33
CA SER A 247 -20.90 -30.64 -3.27
C SER A 247 -20.83 -31.95 -4.04
N GLY A 248 -21.58 -32.95 -3.59
CA GLY A 248 -21.71 -34.24 -4.28
C GLY A 248 -22.80 -34.21 -5.35
N LEU A 249 -22.46 -34.58 -6.57
CA LEU A 249 -23.41 -34.82 -7.66
C LEU A 249 -23.92 -36.27 -7.57
N LYS A 250 -25.22 -36.42 -7.33
CA LYS A 250 -25.87 -37.70 -7.05
C LYS A 250 -26.47 -38.31 -8.31
N ASP A 251 -26.42 -39.63 -8.40
CA ASP A 251 -27.13 -40.41 -9.42
C ASP A 251 -28.63 -40.58 -9.06
N SER A 252 -29.38 -41.26 -9.93
CA SER A 252 -30.80 -41.56 -9.72
C SER A 252 -31.06 -42.50 -8.53
N SER A 253 -30.03 -43.14 -7.98
CA SER A 253 -30.10 -43.98 -6.78
C SER A 253 -29.73 -43.22 -5.49
N GLY A 254 -29.42 -41.92 -5.60
CA GLY A 254 -29.03 -41.05 -4.50
C GLY A 254 -27.56 -41.18 -4.08
N ARG A 255 -26.74 -41.96 -4.79
CA ARG A 255 -25.30 -42.11 -4.50
C ARG A 255 -24.51 -41.01 -5.17
N ILE A 256 -23.49 -40.50 -4.48
CA ILE A 256 -22.58 -39.50 -5.05
C ILE A 256 -21.70 -40.18 -6.11
N GLN A 257 -21.82 -39.75 -7.37
CA GLN A 257 -21.02 -40.26 -8.49
C GLN A 257 -19.81 -39.37 -8.75
N ARG A 258 -19.97 -38.05 -8.58
CA ARG A 258 -18.94 -37.04 -8.82
C ARG A 258 -19.05 -35.92 -7.81
N THR A 259 -18.07 -35.03 -7.82
CA THR A 259 -18.09 -33.82 -6.99
C THR A 259 -18.00 -32.57 -7.85
N ALA A 260 -18.65 -31.50 -7.41
CA ALA A 260 -18.56 -30.19 -8.03
C ALA A 260 -18.04 -29.20 -6.98
N ALA A 261 -17.08 -28.38 -7.39
CA ALA A 261 -16.42 -27.38 -6.58
C ALA A 261 -16.62 -25.99 -7.21
N ILE A 262 -17.04 -25.04 -6.38
CA ILE A 262 -17.05 -23.61 -6.70
C ILE A 262 -15.88 -22.98 -5.95
N VAL A 263 -15.01 -22.29 -6.70
CA VAL A 263 -13.73 -21.78 -6.23
C VAL A 263 -13.69 -20.27 -6.42
N THR A 264 -13.52 -19.55 -5.32
CA THR A 264 -13.37 -18.08 -5.34
C THR A 264 -11.97 -17.72 -4.86
N ASP A 265 -11.23 -16.93 -5.63
CA ASP A 265 -9.96 -16.37 -5.17
C ASP A 265 -10.22 -15.31 -4.09
N ILE A 266 -9.69 -15.55 -2.89
CA ILE A 266 -9.81 -14.67 -1.72
C ILE A 266 -8.44 -14.10 -1.30
N SER A 267 -7.43 -14.17 -2.19
CA SER A 267 -6.06 -13.75 -1.91
C SER A 267 -5.95 -12.26 -1.57
N GLU A 268 -6.75 -11.40 -2.20
CA GLU A 268 -6.81 -9.97 -1.86
C GLU A 268 -7.36 -9.74 -0.45
N ARG A 269 -8.45 -10.45 -0.10
CA ARG A 269 -9.04 -10.39 1.24
C ARG A 269 -8.06 -10.85 2.31
N LYS A 270 -7.35 -11.96 2.08
CA LYS A 270 -6.32 -12.47 3.01
C LYS A 270 -5.12 -11.52 3.12
N ARG A 271 -4.66 -10.93 2.02
CA ARG A 271 -3.60 -9.91 2.04
C ARG A 271 -4.01 -8.67 2.81
N ALA A 272 -5.23 -8.17 2.62
CA ALA A 272 -5.75 -7.02 3.36
C ALA A 272 -5.80 -7.29 4.88
N GLN A 273 -6.30 -8.48 5.27
CA GLN A 273 -6.32 -8.91 6.68
C GLN A 273 -4.91 -9.02 7.27
N GLU A 274 -3.94 -9.54 6.51
CA GLU A 274 -2.56 -9.66 6.99
C GLU A 274 -1.88 -8.29 7.15
N VAL A 275 -2.08 -7.38 6.19
CA VAL A 275 -1.56 -6.00 6.29
C VAL A 275 -2.17 -5.29 7.50
N GLU A 276 -3.48 -5.42 7.73
CA GLU A 276 -4.15 -4.87 8.91
C GLU A 276 -3.56 -5.44 10.20
N ARG A 277 -3.40 -6.76 10.29
CA ARG A 277 -2.78 -7.44 11.43
C ARG A 277 -1.35 -6.98 11.66
N GLN A 278 -0.57 -6.83 10.59
CA GLN A 278 0.82 -6.36 10.66
C GLN A 278 0.89 -4.90 11.15
N LEU A 279 0.04 -4.02 10.62
CA LEU A 279 -0.04 -2.62 11.06
C LEU A 279 -0.47 -2.54 12.54
N ALA A 280 -1.47 -3.34 12.95
CA ALA A 280 -1.89 -3.43 14.34
C ALA A 280 -0.75 -3.91 15.25
N ALA A 281 0.03 -4.92 14.83
CA ALA A 281 1.19 -5.39 15.57
C ALA A 281 2.30 -4.33 15.68
N ILE A 282 2.59 -3.59 14.61
CA ILE A 282 3.56 -2.48 14.62
C ILE A 282 3.12 -1.42 15.63
N VAL A 283 1.87 -0.96 15.56
CA VAL A 283 1.32 0.04 16.50
C VAL A 283 1.33 -0.48 17.93
N ALA A 284 0.96 -1.75 18.14
CA ALA A 284 0.94 -2.38 19.45
C ALA A 284 2.34 -2.58 20.04
N SER A 285 3.37 -2.76 19.23
CA SER A 285 4.76 -2.92 19.68
C SER A 285 5.55 -1.61 19.83
N SER A 286 5.00 -0.49 19.35
CA SER A 286 5.63 0.83 19.46
C SER A 286 5.86 1.22 20.92
N ASP A 287 7.03 1.80 21.20
CA ASP A 287 7.34 2.43 22.49
C ASP A 287 6.67 3.78 22.65
N ASP A 288 6.42 4.49 21.55
CA ASP A 288 5.65 5.72 21.56
C ASP A 288 4.19 5.44 21.91
N ALA A 289 3.61 6.35 22.68
CA ALA A 289 2.19 6.35 22.96
C ALA A 289 1.42 6.81 21.73
N ILE A 290 0.61 5.90 21.17
CA ILE A 290 -0.24 6.14 20.01
C ILE A 290 -1.68 5.94 20.44
N LEU A 291 -2.49 6.98 20.25
CA LEU A 291 -3.92 6.98 20.54
C LEU A 291 -4.69 7.69 19.44
N SER A 292 -5.98 7.39 19.34
CA SER A 292 -6.91 8.15 18.50
C SER A 292 -8.05 8.73 19.32
N ILE A 293 -8.60 9.85 18.86
CA ILE A 293 -9.80 10.48 19.43
C ILE A 293 -10.82 10.78 18.34
N ASP A 294 -12.10 10.80 18.69
CA ASP A 294 -13.16 11.36 17.85
C ASP A 294 -13.15 12.91 17.90
N LEU A 295 -14.06 13.53 17.13
CA LEU A 295 -14.24 14.99 17.12
C LEU A 295 -14.84 15.59 18.41
N ASN A 296 -15.24 14.76 19.37
CA ASN A 296 -15.72 15.14 20.70
C ASN A 296 -14.64 14.94 21.77
N MET A 297 -13.38 14.71 21.37
CA MET A 297 -12.24 14.47 22.26
C MET A 297 -12.35 13.16 23.06
N ILE A 298 -13.14 12.19 22.60
CA ILE A 298 -13.28 10.88 23.21
C ILE A 298 -12.25 9.92 22.61
N ILE A 299 -11.50 9.23 23.45
CA ILE A 299 -10.48 8.26 23.05
C ILE A 299 -11.15 7.05 22.39
N THR A 300 -10.72 6.75 21.16
CA THR A 300 -11.23 5.64 20.34
C THR A 300 -10.23 4.49 20.18
N SER A 301 -8.94 4.73 20.37
CA SER A 301 -7.92 3.67 20.38
C SER A 301 -6.76 4.00 21.32
N TRP A 302 -6.08 2.97 21.80
CA TRP A 302 -5.01 3.09 22.79
C TRP A 302 -4.00 1.94 22.61
N ASN A 303 -2.75 2.24 22.27
CA ASN A 303 -1.72 1.21 22.09
C ASN A 303 -0.98 0.87 23.39
N SER A 304 -0.12 -0.15 23.37
CA SER A 304 0.65 -0.56 24.56
C SER A 304 1.67 0.49 25.03
N GLY A 305 2.21 1.32 24.11
CA GLY A 305 3.06 2.46 24.47
C GLY A 305 2.32 3.50 25.31
N ALA A 306 1.04 3.76 24.99
CA ALA A 306 0.19 4.66 25.76
C ALA A 306 -0.15 4.09 27.14
N GLU A 307 -0.34 2.77 27.24
CA GLU A 307 -0.50 2.09 28.55
C GLU A 307 0.74 2.25 29.42
N ARG A 308 1.93 2.05 28.85
CA ARG A 308 3.21 2.24 29.58
C ARG A 308 3.43 3.69 29.99
N LEU A 309 3.19 4.64 29.09
CA LEU A 309 3.46 6.06 29.32
C LEU A 309 2.48 6.69 30.32
N TYR A 310 1.19 6.41 30.18
CA TYR A 310 0.15 7.06 30.98
C TYR A 310 -0.38 6.19 32.13
N GLY A 311 -0.04 4.90 32.17
CA GLY A 311 -0.38 3.98 33.26
C GLY A 311 -1.83 3.49 33.27
N GLN A 312 -2.57 3.69 32.18
CA GLN A 312 -3.97 3.28 32.02
C GLN A 312 -4.09 2.21 30.95
N SER A 313 -4.87 1.16 31.21
CA SER A 313 -5.14 0.15 30.18
C SER A 313 -6.05 0.72 29.08
N ALA A 314 -6.02 0.09 27.91
CA ALA A 314 -6.93 0.43 26.81
C ALA A 314 -8.41 0.38 27.23
N GLU A 315 -8.78 -0.60 28.06
CA GLU A 315 -10.13 -0.75 28.61
C GLU A 315 -10.54 0.41 29.54
N GLU A 316 -9.59 0.97 30.30
CA GLU A 316 -9.84 2.12 31.17
C GLU A 316 -9.92 3.45 30.39
N ALA A 317 -9.11 3.57 29.33
CA ALA A 317 -8.91 4.81 28.59
C ALA A 317 -9.93 5.01 27.46
N ILE A 318 -10.26 3.97 26.69
CA ILE A 318 -11.19 4.05 25.56
C ILE A 318 -12.59 4.47 26.05
N GLY A 319 -13.20 5.42 25.37
CA GLY A 319 -14.49 6.01 25.76
C GLY A 319 -14.40 7.17 26.75
N ARG A 320 -13.21 7.47 27.30
CA ARG A 320 -12.99 8.67 28.14
C ARG A 320 -12.51 9.86 27.32
N SER A 321 -12.63 11.06 27.89
CA SER A 321 -12.10 12.27 27.27
C SER A 321 -10.58 12.35 27.40
N VAL A 322 -9.88 12.65 26.30
CA VAL A 322 -8.41 12.83 26.29
C VAL A 322 -7.94 13.98 27.18
N MET A 323 -8.84 14.89 27.58
CA MET A 323 -8.58 15.97 28.53
C MET A 323 -8.03 15.47 29.87
N MET A 324 -8.29 14.21 30.23
CA MET A 324 -7.70 13.59 31.43
C MET A 324 -6.16 13.59 31.44
N LEU A 325 -5.54 13.57 30.26
CA LEU A 325 -4.08 13.62 30.08
C LEU A 325 -3.53 15.04 30.08
N VAL A 326 -4.39 16.06 30.03
CA VAL A 326 -3.96 17.46 29.91
C VAL A 326 -3.89 18.10 31.30
N PRO A 327 -2.75 18.72 31.66
CA PRO A 327 -2.63 19.52 32.88
C PRO A 327 -3.58 20.73 32.90
N GLU A 328 -3.99 21.20 34.09
CA GLU A 328 -4.97 22.29 34.23
C GLU A 328 -4.49 23.62 33.65
N ASP A 329 -3.18 23.91 33.77
CA ASP A 329 -2.53 25.10 33.23
C ASP A 329 -2.45 25.13 31.69
N ARG A 330 -2.86 24.03 31.02
CA ARG A 330 -2.78 23.84 29.57
C ARG A 330 -4.08 23.33 28.95
N SER A 331 -5.21 23.53 29.63
CA SER A 331 -6.53 23.01 29.19
C SER A 331 -6.98 23.53 27.81
N ASP A 332 -6.50 24.69 27.37
CA ASP A 332 -6.80 25.25 26.04
C ASP A 332 -6.07 24.55 24.87
N GLU A 333 -5.06 23.73 25.17
CA GLU A 333 -4.19 23.10 24.17
C GLU A 333 -4.95 22.14 23.25
N GLU A 334 -5.75 21.23 23.82
CA GLU A 334 -6.54 20.25 23.07
C GLU A 334 -7.66 20.87 22.21
N PRO A 335 -8.47 21.83 22.71
CA PRO A 335 -9.37 22.61 21.86
C PRO A 335 -8.68 23.27 20.66
N ALA A 336 -7.51 23.88 20.87
CA ALA A 336 -6.75 24.52 19.79
C ALA A 336 -6.23 23.51 18.76
N ILE A 337 -5.70 22.37 19.22
CA ILE A 337 -5.31 21.24 18.34
C ILE A 337 -6.50 20.79 17.51
N LEU A 338 -7.65 20.52 18.14
CA LEU A 338 -8.81 19.98 17.47
C LEU A 338 -9.37 20.95 16.41
N ALA A 339 -9.33 22.27 16.67
CA ALA A 339 -9.71 23.28 15.68
C ALA A 339 -8.83 23.20 14.41
N ARG A 340 -7.51 23.01 14.57
CA ARG A 340 -6.59 22.82 13.44
C ARG A 340 -6.87 21.51 12.70
N ILE A 341 -7.10 20.42 13.43
CA ILE A 341 -7.47 19.13 12.83
C ILE A 341 -8.77 19.24 12.04
N ARG A 342 -9.80 19.92 12.54
CA ARG A 342 -11.07 20.16 11.81
C ARG A 342 -10.88 20.94 10.51
N SER A 343 -9.81 21.75 10.41
CA SER A 343 -9.44 22.44 9.17
C SER A 343 -8.56 21.60 8.22
N GLY A 344 -8.29 20.33 8.55
CA GLY A 344 -7.43 19.42 7.78
C GLY A 344 -5.93 19.65 8.00
N GLN A 345 -5.54 20.48 8.97
CA GLN A 345 -4.14 20.76 9.26
C GLN A 345 -3.56 19.75 10.26
N LYS A 346 -2.38 19.23 9.95
CA LYS A 346 -1.55 18.49 10.90
C LYS A 346 -0.90 19.45 11.91
N VAL A 347 -0.74 18.99 13.15
CA VAL A 347 0.09 19.65 14.16
C VAL A 347 1.47 18.98 14.17
N GLU A 348 2.49 19.72 13.74
CA GLU A 348 3.88 19.24 13.75
C GLU A 348 4.38 18.99 15.19
N PRO A 349 5.38 18.10 15.38
CA PRO A 349 5.88 17.73 16.70
C PRO A 349 6.29 18.95 17.54
N TYR A 350 5.77 19.04 18.77
CA TYR A 350 6.15 20.07 19.74
C TYR A 350 6.22 19.50 21.16
N GLU A 351 7.07 20.10 21.98
CA GLU A 351 7.26 19.66 23.37
C GLU A 351 6.13 20.20 24.26
N THR A 352 5.47 19.32 25.00
CA THR A 352 4.44 19.67 25.99
C THR A 352 4.48 18.71 27.17
N LYS A 353 3.62 18.95 28.16
CA LYS A 353 3.45 18.09 29.32
C LYS A 353 2.10 17.39 29.28
N ARG A 354 2.10 16.12 29.68
CA ARG A 354 0.89 15.33 29.88
C ARG A 354 0.90 14.73 31.28
N ARG A 355 -0.27 14.34 31.75
CA ARG A 355 -0.50 13.80 33.09
C ARG A 355 -0.78 12.30 32.99
N ASN A 356 -0.07 11.50 33.79
CA ASN A 356 -0.33 10.07 33.91
C ASN A 356 -1.46 9.77 34.91
N LYS A 357 -1.84 8.50 35.08
CA LYS A 357 -2.87 8.04 36.03
C LYS A 357 -2.62 8.48 37.47
N ASN A 358 -1.35 8.61 37.87
CA ASN A 358 -0.95 9.00 39.23
C ASN A 358 -0.94 10.52 39.44
N GLY A 359 -1.20 11.31 38.39
CA GLY A 359 -1.18 12.76 38.44
C GLY A 359 0.19 13.39 38.17
N GLU A 360 1.22 12.58 37.88
CA GLU A 360 2.57 13.07 37.59
C GLU A 360 2.63 13.64 36.17
N LEU A 361 3.47 14.66 36.00
CA LEU A 361 3.71 15.30 34.71
C LEU A 361 4.84 14.58 33.97
N VAL A 362 4.56 14.21 32.73
CA VAL A 362 5.49 13.56 31.80
C VAL A 362 5.76 14.52 30.65
N ASP A 363 7.04 14.77 30.36
CA ASP A 363 7.45 15.59 29.22
C ASP A 363 7.34 14.75 27.94
N VAL A 364 6.55 15.21 26.98
CA VAL A 364 6.29 14.49 25.73
C VAL A 364 6.51 15.38 24.52
N LEU A 365 7.05 14.79 23.45
CA LEU A 365 7.01 15.37 22.11
C LEU A 365 5.74 14.88 21.42
N LEU A 366 4.74 15.76 21.30
CA LEU A 366 3.41 15.43 20.79
C LEU A 366 3.25 15.86 19.33
N SER A 367 2.73 14.96 18.51
CA SER A 367 2.27 15.26 17.15
C SER A 367 0.84 14.76 16.94
N VAL A 368 0.08 15.47 16.09
CA VAL A 368 -1.35 15.17 15.90
C VAL A 368 -1.73 15.28 14.43
N SER A 369 -2.38 14.25 13.88
CA SER A 369 -2.78 14.16 12.46
C SER A 369 -4.28 13.84 12.32
N PRO A 370 -4.98 14.35 11.29
CA PRO A 370 -6.38 14.04 11.04
C PRO A 370 -6.58 12.57 10.63
N ILE A 371 -7.69 11.97 11.07
CA ILE A 371 -8.16 10.66 10.62
C ILE A 371 -9.36 10.87 9.69
N TYR A 372 -9.35 10.21 8.55
CA TYR A 372 -10.38 10.31 7.51
C TYR A 372 -11.22 9.03 7.42
N ASP A 373 -12.51 9.18 7.12
CA ASP A 373 -13.37 8.06 6.73
C ASP A 373 -13.20 7.70 5.25
N VAL A 374 -13.93 6.67 4.79
CA VAL A 374 -13.94 6.21 3.39
C VAL A 374 -14.45 7.25 2.39
N TYR A 375 -15.10 8.33 2.86
CA TYR A 375 -15.59 9.44 2.04
C TYR A 375 -14.65 10.66 2.08
N GLY A 376 -13.48 10.53 2.73
CA GLY A 376 -12.50 11.62 2.86
C GLY A 376 -12.90 12.70 3.86
N ARG A 377 -13.86 12.43 4.76
CA ARG A 377 -14.26 13.37 5.81
C ARG A 377 -13.46 13.13 7.07
N ILE A 378 -13.10 14.20 7.77
CA ILE A 378 -12.38 14.12 9.04
C ILE A 378 -13.32 13.59 10.11
N VAL A 379 -12.97 12.47 10.74
CA VAL A 379 -13.78 11.81 11.78
C VAL A 379 -13.10 11.82 13.15
N GLY A 380 -11.82 12.19 13.21
CA GLY A 380 -11.05 12.20 14.45
C GLY A 380 -9.62 12.65 14.24
N ALA A 381 -8.79 12.39 15.25
CA ALA A 381 -7.36 12.69 15.23
C ALA A 381 -6.55 11.51 15.77
N SER A 382 -5.41 11.22 15.13
CA SER A 382 -4.37 10.33 15.65
C SER A 382 -3.32 11.18 16.36
N LYS A 383 -2.90 10.75 17.55
CA LYS A 383 -1.89 11.41 18.38
C LYS A 383 -0.74 10.44 18.61
N THR A 384 0.47 10.93 18.45
CA THR A 384 1.70 10.23 18.82
C THR A 384 2.46 11.07 19.83
N ALA A 385 2.72 10.51 21.00
CA ALA A 385 3.47 11.13 22.07
C ALA A 385 4.71 10.29 22.38
N HIS A 386 5.88 10.88 22.13
CA HIS A 386 7.17 10.31 22.47
C HIS A 386 7.61 10.83 23.84
N ASP A 387 8.02 9.94 24.74
CA ASP A 387 8.52 10.33 26.07
C ASP A 387 9.92 10.93 25.96
N ILE A 388 10.06 12.20 26.35
CA ILE A 388 11.33 12.92 26.34
C ILE A 388 11.83 13.23 27.76
N SER A 389 11.25 12.61 28.79
CA SER A 389 11.60 12.86 30.19
C SER A 389 13.08 12.56 30.46
N ALA A 390 13.61 11.44 29.94
CA ALA A 390 15.02 11.08 30.08
C ALA A 390 15.95 12.11 29.38
N LYS A 391 15.54 12.61 28.21
CA LYS A 391 16.28 13.65 27.48
C LYS A 391 16.30 14.96 28.27
N LYS A 392 15.15 15.40 28.80
CA LYS A 392 15.05 16.62 29.61
C LYS A 392 15.87 16.52 30.89
N GLU A 393 15.89 15.37 31.54
CA GLU A 393 16.70 15.17 32.74
C GLU A 393 18.20 15.18 32.43
N ALA A 394 18.63 14.57 31.32
CA ALA A 394 20.02 14.63 30.88
C ALA A 394 20.46 16.07 30.57
N GLU A 395 19.64 16.86 29.87
CA GLU A 395 19.89 18.29 29.59
C GLU A 395 20.01 19.11 30.89
N ARG A 396 19.14 18.83 31.87
CA ARG A 396 19.16 19.49 33.18
C ARG A 396 20.42 19.13 33.97
N LEU A 397 20.76 17.84 34.03
CA LEU A 397 21.97 17.35 34.70
C LEU A 397 23.23 17.93 34.08
N GLN A 398 23.31 18.00 32.75
CA GLN A 398 24.44 18.62 32.06
C GLN A 398 24.62 20.09 32.48
N THR A 399 23.52 20.84 32.55
CA THR A 399 23.54 22.25 32.97
C THR A 399 24.05 22.39 34.42
N VAL A 400 23.57 21.53 35.33
CA VAL A 400 24.01 21.52 36.74
C VAL A 400 25.49 21.16 36.86
N LEU A 401 25.95 20.12 36.14
CA LEU A 401 27.35 19.69 36.16
C LEU A 401 28.30 20.77 35.65
N VAL A 402 27.93 21.47 34.58
CA VAL A 402 28.71 22.63 34.08
C VAL A 402 28.77 23.73 35.16
N GLY A 403 27.66 24.01 35.84
CA GLY A 403 27.62 24.95 36.96
C GLY A 403 28.57 24.56 38.12
N GLU A 404 28.56 23.29 38.52
CA GLU A 404 29.40 22.79 39.61
C GLU A 404 30.89 22.78 39.25
N LEU A 405 31.22 22.41 38.01
CA LEU A 405 32.58 22.44 37.50
C LEU A 405 33.16 23.87 37.55
N ASN A 406 32.36 24.88 37.19
CA ASN A 406 32.75 26.29 37.29
C ASN A 406 33.08 26.69 38.72
N HIS A 407 32.22 26.31 39.67
CA HIS A 407 32.44 26.59 41.08
C HIS A 407 33.74 25.94 41.57
N ARG A 408 34.02 24.70 41.15
CA ARG A 408 35.23 23.98 41.54
C ARG A 408 36.51 24.59 40.98
N VAL A 409 36.51 25.04 39.72
CA VAL A 409 37.65 25.74 39.12
C VAL A 409 37.98 27.01 39.91
N LYS A 410 36.96 27.81 40.28
CA LYS A 410 37.14 29.02 41.10
C LYS A 410 37.74 28.71 42.47
N ASN A 411 37.29 27.64 43.13
CA ASN A 411 37.83 27.23 44.43
C ASN A 411 39.29 26.79 44.36
N VAL A 412 39.68 26.05 43.32
CA VAL A 412 41.07 25.62 43.12
C VAL A 412 41.97 26.83 42.91
N LEU A 413 41.56 27.77 42.04
CA LEU A 413 42.32 28.99 41.80
C LEU A 413 42.47 29.83 43.08
N ALA A 414 41.39 30.03 43.85
CA ALA A 414 41.45 30.73 45.13
C ALA A 414 42.41 30.07 46.13
N THR A 415 42.45 28.74 46.16
CA THR A 415 43.39 27.97 47.02
C THR A 415 44.84 28.18 46.59
N VAL A 416 45.13 28.13 45.28
CA VAL A 416 46.48 28.40 44.75
C VAL A 416 46.92 29.83 45.09
N MET A 417 46.03 30.82 45.02
CA MET A 417 46.33 32.20 45.45
C MET A 417 46.71 32.27 46.93
N ALA A 418 45.93 31.61 47.78
CA ALA A 418 46.17 31.61 49.23
C ALA A 418 47.53 30.97 49.59
N ILE A 419 47.88 29.84 48.98
CA ILE A 419 49.18 29.18 49.19
C ILE A 419 50.33 30.10 48.74
N ALA A 420 50.20 30.69 47.54
CA ALA A 420 51.23 31.59 47.01
C ALA A 420 51.47 32.79 47.92
N ARG A 421 50.42 33.44 48.43
CA ARG A 421 50.54 34.52 49.43
C ARG A 421 51.30 34.07 50.68
N GLN A 422 51.01 32.88 51.18
CA GLN A 422 51.57 32.40 52.45
C GLN A 422 53.03 31.96 52.32
N THR A 423 53.43 31.41 51.17
CA THR A 423 54.79 30.91 50.92
C THR A 423 55.75 32.01 50.47
N LEU A 424 55.30 32.92 49.60
CA LEU A 424 56.15 33.92 48.95
C LEU A 424 55.98 35.33 49.53
N GLY A 425 55.09 35.57 50.50
CA GLY A 425 54.73 36.91 50.97
C GLY A 425 55.35 37.34 52.31
N ARG A 426 56.39 36.66 52.80
CA ARG A 426 56.91 36.84 54.17
C ARG A 426 57.89 38.01 54.32
N ASP A 427 58.59 38.44 53.27
CA ASP A 427 59.50 39.60 53.27
C ASP A 427 59.02 40.73 52.31
N ASP A 428 59.37 41.99 52.55
CA ASP A 428 58.91 43.14 51.73
C ASP A 428 59.36 43.08 50.26
N VAL A 429 60.50 42.44 49.98
CA VAL A 429 60.98 42.16 48.60
C VAL A 429 60.10 41.15 47.88
N ASP A 430 59.43 40.30 48.64
CA ASP A 430 58.68 39.12 48.22
C ASP A 430 57.18 39.43 48.04
N LYS A 431 56.66 40.43 48.77
CA LYS A 431 55.29 40.98 48.60
C LYS A 431 55.00 41.47 47.17
N THR A 432 55.92 42.20 46.56
CA THR A 432 55.73 42.71 45.19
C THR A 432 55.66 41.56 44.17
N SER A 433 56.42 40.49 44.42
CA SER A 433 56.39 39.26 43.60
C SER A 433 55.09 38.49 43.77
N VAL A 434 54.55 38.42 44.99
CA VAL A 434 53.23 37.85 45.30
C VAL A 434 52.11 38.62 44.62
N GLU A 435 52.06 39.96 44.77
CA GLU A 435 51.03 40.79 44.13
C GLU A 435 51.04 40.63 42.61
N THR A 436 52.23 40.52 42.00
CA THR A 436 52.38 40.27 40.57
C THR A 436 51.89 38.86 40.19
N PHE A 437 52.15 37.85 41.01
CA PHE A 437 51.65 36.48 40.79
C PHE A 437 50.12 36.40 40.92
N GLU A 438 49.54 37.10 41.89
CA GLU A 438 48.08 37.13 42.11
C GLU A 438 47.33 37.84 40.99
N ALA A 439 47.85 38.97 40.52
CA ALA A 439 47.26 39.71 39.40
C ALA A 439 47.16 38.81 38.15
N ARG A 440 48.21 38.03 37.89
CA ARG A 440 48.25 37.05 36.79
C ARG A 440 47.25 35.91 36.96
N LEU A 441 47.18 35.30 38.15
CA LEU A 441 46.24 34.21 38.39
C LEU A 441 44.79 34.69 38.30
N SER A 442 44.52 35.91 38.76
CA SER A 442 43.23 36.57 38.60
C SER A 442 42.89 36.82 37.12
N SER A 443 43.87 37.20 36.30
CA SER A 443 43.68 37.34 34.85
C SER A 443 43.35 36.02 34.17
N MET A 444 44.04 34.93 34.55
CA MET A 444 43.75 33.59 34.05
C MET A 444 42.35 33.11 34.45
N ALA A 445 41.91 33.37 35.69
CA ALA A 445 40.57 33.05 36.16
C ALA A 445 39.49 33.74 35.32
N ARG A 446 39.70 35.04 35.01
CA ARG A 446 38.82 35.82 34.14
C ARG A 446 38.75 35.27 32.71
N ALA A 447 39.88 34.84 32.14
CA ALA A 447 39.91 34.21 30.82
C ALA A 447 39.10 32.89 30.78
N HIS A 448 39.14 32.10 31.86
CA HIS A 448 38.30 30.90 31.98
C HIS A 448 36.81 31.23 32.03
N ASP A 449 36.41 32.32 32.71
CA ASP A 449 35.00 32.76 32.73
C ASP A 449 34.46 33.05 31.31
N LEU A 450 35.27 33.59 30.39
CA LEU A 450 34.85 33.84 29.00
C LEU A 450 34.57 32.54 28.24
N LEU A 451 35.44 31.54 28.40
CA LEU A 451 35.27 30.24 27.76
C LEU A 451 34.00 29.53 28.23
N ILE A 452 33.65 29.69 29.50
CA ILE A 452 32.45 29.11 30.08
C ILE A 452 31.17 29.68 29.44
N HIS A 453 31.11 31.00 29.23
CA HIS A 453 29.95 31.64 28.59
C HIS A 453 29.85 31.28 27.09
N GLY A 454 30.99 30.98 26.44
CA GLY A 454 31.08 30.50 25.06
C GLY A 454 30.93 28.99 24.85
N LYS A 455 30.34 28.25 25.81
CA LYS A 455 30.20 26.77 25.78
C LYS A 455 31.52 26.00 25.63
N TRP A 456 32.61 26.53 26.18
CA TRP A 456 33.96 25.95 26.14
C TRP A 456 34.59 25.82 24.75
N GLU A 457 33.94 26.29 23.69
CA GLU A 457 34.44 26.14 22.34
C GLU A 457 35.30 27.33 21.91
N GLN A 458 34.79 28.56 22.01
CA GLN A 458 35.49 29.76 21.52
C GLN A 458 35.04 31.04 22.26
N ALA A 459 35.90 32.07 22.30
CA ALA A 459 35.55 33.42 22.76
C ALA A 459 35.94 34.49 21.73
N GLU A 460 35.17 35.58 21.63
CA GLU A 460 35.47 36.67 20.69
C GLU A 460 36.65 37.51 21.17
N LEU A 461 37.60 37.83 20.27
CA LEU A 461 38.81 38.59 20.62
C LEU A 461 38.48 39.97 21.23
N THR A 462 37.42 40.62 20.76
CA THR A 462 36.97 41.91 21.31
C THR A 462 36.57 41.78 22.79
N GLU A 463 35.90 40.69 23.18
CA GLU A 463 35.50 40.43 24.57
C GLU A 463 36.72 40.16 25.45
N ILE A 464 37.71 39.42 24.91
CA ILE A 464 38.97 39.13 25.61
C ILE A 464 39.75 40.42 25.87
N ILE A 465 39.88 41.29 24.86
CA ILE A 465 40.54 42.59 25.00
C ILE A 465 39.81 43.45 26.02
N ALA A 466 38.48 43.57 25.91
CA ALA A 466 37.68 44.36 26.83
C ALA A 466 37.82 43.87 28.29
N GLN A 467 37.87 42.55 28.51
CA GLN A 467 38.03 41.98 29.83
C GLN A 467 39.44 42.22 30.39
N ALA A 468 40.49 42.01 29.60
CA ALA A 468 41.88 42.21 30.02
C ALA A 468 42.19 43.67 30.39
N LEU A 469 41.55 44.62 29.71
CA LEU A 469 41.76 46.06 29.89
C LEU A 469 40.77 46.73 30.85
N SER A 470 39.78 45.99 31.36
CA SER A 470 38.75 46.49 32.28
C SER A 470 39.26 47.27 33.51
N PRO A 471 40.47 47.04 34.06
CA PRO A 471 40.98 47.84 35.17
C PRO A 471 41.40 49.27 34.79
N TYR A 472 41.52 49.59 33.50
CA TYR A 472 42.06 50.86 33.01
C TYR A 472 40.98 51.73 32.34
N PRO A 473 41.13 53.07 32.29
CA PRO A 473 40.13 53.96 31.69
C PRO A 473 39.96 53.71 30.18
N LYS A 474 38.72 53.48 29.73
CA LYS A 474 38.41 53.09 28.35
C LYS A 474 38.78 54.15 27.30
N ASP A 475 38.77 55.43 27.67
CA ASP A 475 39.08 56.59 26.82
C ASP A 475 40.57 56.67 26.42
N ARG A 476 41.42 55.84 27.02
CA ARG A 476 42.86 55.75 26.75
C ARG A 476 43.19 54.71 25.67
N PHE A 477 42.19 53.96 25.18
CA PHE A 477 42.38 52.86 24.23
C PHE A 477 41.63 53.10 22.91
N GLU A 478 42.29 52.80 21.80
CA GLU A 478 41.69 52.69 20.47
C GLU A 478 41.73 51.22 20.04
N ILE A 479 40.56 50.57 19.95
CA ILE A 479 40.45 49.13 19.72
C ILE A 479 39.70 48.92 18.39
N SER A 480 40.33 48.28 17.41
CA SER A 480 39.72 48.11 16.07
C SER A 480 40.17 46.82 15.38
N GLY A 481 39.21 46.07 14.82
CA GLY A 481 39.48 44.89 14.01
C GLY A 481 38.22 44.08 13.71
N PRO A 482 38.30 43.04 12.86
CA PRO A 482 37.16 42.19 12.51
C PRO A 482 36.72 41.30 13.68
N ALA A 483 35.45 40.88 13.70
CA ALA A 483 34.97 39.90 14.69
C ALA A 483 35.62 38.54 14.44
N ILE A 484 36.45 38.08 15.39
CA ILE A 484 37.12 36.77 15.31
C ILE A 484 36.90 36.00 16.61
N LYS A 485 36.73 34.69 16.48
CA LYS A 485 36.60 33.76 17.60
C LYS A 485 37.88 32.95 17.77
N LEU A 486 38.35 32.86 19.01
CA LEU A 486 39.61 32.22 19.36
C LEU A 486 39.36 30.92 20.12
N ALA A 487 40.19 29.91 19.85
CA ALA A 487 40.17 28.62 20.53
C ALA A 487 40.60 28.73 22.00
N PRO A 488 40.24 27.78 22.88
CA PRO A 488 40.41 27.93 24.34
C PRO A 488 41.84 28.25 24.79
N ARG A 489 42.83 27.59 24.19
CA ARG A 489 44.25 27.85 24.48
C ARG A 489 44.71 29.24 24.08
N ALA A 490 44.21 29.74 22.94
CA ALA A 490 44.48 31.09 22.46
C ALA A 490 43.88 32.15 23.39
N VAL A 491 42.67 31.91 23.91
CA VAL A 491 41.97 32.83 24.83
C VAL A 491 42.78 33.08 26.10
N VAL A 492 43.26 32.01 26.74
CA VAL A 492 44.06 32.12 27.97
C VAL A 492 45.38 32.85 27.70
N SER A 493 46.09 32.45 26.63
CA SER A 493 47.40 33.00 26.28
C SER A 493 47.32 34.49 25.89
N ILE A 494 46.36 34.88 25.05
CA ILE A 494 46.16 36.27 24.63
C ILE A 494 45.69 37.14 25.80
N SER A 495 44.79 36.64 26.66
CA SER A 495 44.34 37.37 27.86
C SER A 495 45.51 37.68 28.81
N LEU A 496 46.39 36.71 29.05
CA LEU A 496 47.59 36.91 29.86
C LEU A 496 48.56 37.91 29.22
N ALA A 497 48.82 37.80 27.91
CA ALA A 497 49.71 38.72 27.22
C ALA A 497 49.20 40.17 27.22
N LEU A 498 47.91 40.39 26.97
CA LEU A 498 47.28 41.71 27.02
C LEU A 498 47.32 42.29 28.42
N HIS A 499 47.08 41.47 29.45
CA HIS A 499 47.18 41.90 30.85
C HIS A 499 48.61 42.34 31.21
N GLU A 500 49.63 41.59 30.78
CA GLU A 500 51.03 41.96 30.99
C GLU A 500 51.42 43.23 30.23
N LEU A 501 51.00 43.38 28.98
CA LEU A 501 51.24 44.59 28.18
C LEU A 501 50.59 45.82 28.83
N ALA A 502 49.33 45.72 29.25
CA ALA A 502 48.64 46.80 29.94
C ALA A 502 49.30 47.17 31.27
N THR A 503 49.75 46.17 32.04
CA THR A 503 50.48 46.39 33.29
C THR A 503 51.82 47.09 33.04
N ASN A 504 52.56 46.69 32.01
CA ASN A 504 53.82 47.33 31.64
C ASN A 504 53.61 48.76 31.14
N ALA A 505 52.58 49.00 30.33
CA ALA A 505 52.22 50.33 29.89
C ALA A 505 51.88 51.26 31.08
N ALA A 506 51.21 50.73 32.12
CA ALA A 506 50.87 51.49 33.32
C ALA A 506 52.09 51.79 34.20
N LYS A 507 53.07 50.88 34.27
CA LYS A 507 54.27 51.05 35.10
C LYS A 507 55.36 51.87 34.42
N TYR A 508 55.56 51.69 33.12
CA TYR A 508 56.75 52.18 32.40
C TYR A 508 56.45 52.86 31.07
N GLY A 509 55.23 52.74 30.55
CA GLY A 509 54.86 53.13 29.18
C GLY A 509 53.78 54.20 29.13
N ALA A 510 52.96 54.18 28.07
CA ALA A 510 52.00 55.23 27.77
C ALA A 510 50.91 55.44 28.84
N LEU A 511 50.52 54.41 29.59
CA LEU A 511 49.50 54.56 30.65
C LEU A 511 50.07 55.15 31.95
N SER A 512 51.39 55.28 32.09
CA SER A 512 52.02 55.91 33.27
C SER A 512 51.83 57.43 33.33
N VAL A 513 51.47 58.06 32.19
CA VAL A 513 51.23 59.50 32.06
C VAL A 513 49.78 59.79 31.67
N PRO A 514 49.23 60.99 31.93
CA PRO A 514 47.82 61.30 31.63
C PRO A 514 47.45 61.27 30.13
N ASP A 515 48.36 61.67 29.24
CA ASP A 515 48.06 61.87 27.82
C ASP A 515 48.38 60.67 26.92
N GLY A 516 49.04 59.63 27.46
CA GLY A 516 49.45 58.50 26.63
C GLY A 516 48.26 57.65 26.17
N ARG A 517 48.37 57.00 25.02
CA ARG A 517 47.29 56.21 24.44
C ARG A 517 47.83 54.87 23.95
N ILE A 518 46.93 53.89 23.88
CA ILE A 518 47.23 52.56 23.32
C ILE A 518 46.28 52.29 22.17
N ALA A 519 46.83 51.94 21.01
CA ALA A 519 46.08 51.40 19.89
C ALA A 519 46.25 49.87 19.85
N ILE A 520 45.14 49.15 19.77
CA ILE A 520 45.09 47.71 19.59
C ILE A 520 44.33 47.42 18.31
N THR A 521 45.05 46.98 17.29
CA THR A 521 44.49 46.71 15.97
C THR A 521 44.75 45.29 15.54
N TRP A 522 43.79 44.66 14.87
CA TRP A 522 44.02 43.34 14.28
C TRP A 522 43.37 43.17 12.92
N SER A 523 43.94 42.26 12.13
CA SER A 523 43.44 41.89 10.81
C SER A 523 43.64 40.40 10.54
N LEU A 524 42.88 39.88 9.57
CA LEU A 524 43.02 38.55 9.04
C LEU A 524 43.58 38.65 7.61
N GLU A 525 44.75 38.06 7.38
CA GLU A 525 45.31 37.95 6.03
C GLU A 525 44.86 36.62 5.39
N SER A 526 44.24 36.71 4.21
CA SER A 526 43.82 35.54 3.43
C SER A 526 45.01 35.01 2.60
N GLY A 527 45.70 34.00 3.11
CA GLY A 527 46.80 33.33 2.40
C GLY A 527 47.12 31.94 2.98
N GLY A 528 46.45 30.91 2.48
CA GLY A 528 46.70 29.50 2.82
C GLY A 528 46.08 29.05 4.16
N ALA A 529 46.62 29.54 5.27
CA ALA A 529 45.98 29.48 6.58
C ALA A 529 45.60 30.92 6.95
N GLU A 530 44.38 31.17 7.44
CA GLU A 530 44.04 32.52 7.93
C GLU A 530 45.10 32.90 8.98
N ARG A 531 45.72 34.09 8.86
CA ARG A 531 46.71 34.55 9.84
C ARG A 531 46.18 35.76 10.58
N LEU A 532 46.17 35.68 11.91
CA LEU A 532 45.89 36.78 12.81
C LEU A 532 47.14 37.64 12.95
N LYS A 533 47.05 38.88 12.51
CA LYS A 533 48.02 39.93 12.85
C LYS A 533 47.40 40.86 13.87
N LEU A 534 47.86 40.78 15.12
CA LEU A 534 47.46 41.64 16.24
C LEU A 534 48.62 42.58 16.58
N ARG A 535 48.33 43.88 16.62
CA ARG A 535 49.30 44.95 16.90
C ARG A 535 48.85 45.75 18.11
N TRP A 536 49.73 45.83 19.10
CA TRP A 536 49.66 46.73 20.24
C TRP A 536 50.65 47.87 20.03
N GLN A 537 50.20 49.11 20.13
CA GLN A 537 51.04 50.28 19.93
C GLN A 537 50.78 51.34 21.00
N GLU A 538 51.84 51.73 21.69
CA GLU A 538 51.83 52.82 22.67
C GLU A 538 52.22 54.13 22.00
N ALA A 539 51.58 55.23 22.40
CA ALA A 539 51.88 56.58 21.92
C ALA A 539 51.67 57.62 23.03
N GLY A 540 52.33 58.78 22.93
CA GLY A 540 52.19 59.88 23.90
C GLY A 540 52.68 59.54 25.31
N GLY A 541 53.48 58.48 25.44
CA GLY A 541 54.11 58.06 26.68
C GLY A 541 55.49 58.69 26.93
N PRO A 542 56.17 58.32 28.03
CA PRO A 542 57.57 58.67 28.25
C PRO A 542 58.48 58.04 27.18
N THR A 543 59.64 58.65 26.92
CA THR A 543 60.60 58.13 25.94
C THR A 543 61.03 56.71 26.30
N VAL A 544 60.72 55.75 25.43
CA VAL A 544 61.03 54.34 25.68
C VAL A 544 62.49 54.07 25.36
N THR A 545 63.16 53.33 26.24
CA THR A 545 64.50 52.80 26.01
C THR A 545 64.49 51.28 26.12
N PRO A 546 65.31 50.56 25.33
CA PRO A 546 65.41 49.11 25.43
C PRO A 546 65.77 48.67 26.85
N PRO A 547 65.07 47.68 27.44
CA PRO A 547 65.31 47.27 28.81
C PRO A 547 66.69 46.62 28.96
N THR A 548 67.42 46.98 30.01
CA THR A 548 68.74 46.40 30.35
C THR A 548 68.65 44.99 30.93
N ARG A 549 67.46 44.54 31.35
CA ARG A 549 67.18 43.17 31.82
C ARG A 549 65.87 42.66 31.22
N ARG A 550 65.88 41.43 30.69
CA ARG A 550 64.66 40.73 30.28
C ARG A 550 63.99 40.05 31.47
N GLY A 551 62.89 40.64 31.94
CA GLY A 551 62.07 40.11 33.02
C GLY A 551 61.16 38.96 32.56
N PHE A 552 60.38 38.43 33.50
CA PHE A 552 59.43 37.34 33.24
C PHE A 552 58.34 37.74 32.23
N GLY A 553 57.79 38.96 32.31
CA GLY A 553 56.72 39.43 31.41
C GLY A 553 57.15 39.45 29.94
N SER A 554 58.35 39.96 29.65
CA SER A 554 58.92 39.91 28.28
C SER A 554 59.15 38.49 27.78
N ARG A 555 59.55 37.54 28.64
CA ARG A 555 59.71 36.13 28.26
C ARG A 555 58.36 35.44 28.03
N LEU A 556 57.34 35.80 28.81
CA LEU A 556 55.97 35.28 28.66
C LEU A 556 55.37 35.73 27.32
N ILE A 557 55.51 37.01 26.99
CA ILE A 557 54.99 37.58 25.73
C ILE A 557 55.79 37.08 24.53
N GLU A 558 57.13 37.03 24.58
CA GLU A 558 57.94 36.61 23.41
C GLU A 558 57.95 35.10 23.18
N SER A 559 58.02 34.28 24.23
CA SER A 559 58.25 32.83 24.10
C SER A 559 57.00 32.00 24.33
N LEU A 560 56.20 32.34 25.34
CA LEU A 560 55.05 31.54 25.75
C LEU A 560 53.85 31.80 24.84
N LEU A 561 53.59 33.07 24.52
CA LEU A 561 52.59 33.44 23.53
C LEU A 561 52.96 32.89 22.14
N ALA A 562 54.19 33.12 21.65
CA ALA A 562 54.61 32.62 20.35
C ALA A 562 54.47 31.08 20.22
N ALA A 563 54.81 30.33 21.28
CA ALA A 563 54.69 28.88 21.29
C ALA A 563 53.23 28.40 21.32
N GLU A 564 52.38 28.98 22.16
CA GLU A 564 50.96 28.58 22.26
C GLU A 564 50.15 29.01 21.04
N LEU A 565 50.51 30.12 20.39
CA LEU A 565 49.85 30.59 19.17
C LEU A 565 50.42 30.02 17.86
N ASN A 566 51.43 29.14 17.94
CA ASN A 566 52.22 28.68 16.80
C ASN A 566 52.61 29.84 15.85
N GLY A 567 53.09 30.93 16.43
CA GLY A 567 53.22 32.24 15.79
C GLY A 567 54.56 32.91 16.08
N LYS A 568 54.71 34.12 15.57
CA LYS A 568 55.85 34.99 15.85
C LYS A 568 55.37 36.21 16.64
N VAL A 569 56.10 36.55 17.69
CA VAL A 569 55.86 37.75 18.47
C VAL A 569 57.12 38.61 18.40
N GLN A 570 56.95 39.88 18.04
CA GLN A 570 58.03 40.84 17.92
C GLN A 570 57.70 42.09 18.75
N ILE A 571 58.65 42.51 19.59
CA ILE A 571 58.55 43.73 20.38
C ILE A 571 59.61 44.72 19.92
N SER A 572 59.18 45.93 19.58
CA SER A 572 60.02 47.05 19.17
C SER A 572 59.92 48.17 20.21
N TYR A 573 61.08 48.58 20.74
CA TYR A 573 61.20 49.67 21.71
C TYR A 573 61.60 50.96 20.97
N GLU A 574 60.63 51.68 20.42
CA GLU A 574 60.87 52.94 19.72
C GLU A 574 60.79 54.13 20.68
N PRO A 575 61.57 55.21 20.48
CA PRO A 575 61.50 56.39 21.37
C PRO A 575 60.09 56.98 21.54
N SER A 576 59.23 56.82 20.53
CA SER A 576 57.83 57.24 20.50
C SER A 576 56.86 56.35 21.29
N GLY A 577 57.25 55.12 21.62
CA GLY A 577 56.39 54.15 22.30
C GLY A 577 56.77 52.69 21.99
N LEU A 578 56.25 51.77 22.80
CA LEU A 578 56.40 50.34 22.59
C LEU A 578 55.43 49.84 21.52
N ILE A 579 55.93 49.00 20.60
CA ILE A 579 55.12 48.30 19.61
C ILE A 579 55.30 46.80 19.81
N CYS A 580 54.21 46.07 19.96
CA CYS A 580 54.20 44.61 20.02
C CYS A 580 53.32 44.07 18.90
N GLU A 581 53.90 43.22 18.06
CA GLU A 581 53.23 42.59 16.92
C GLU A 581 53.19 41.08 17.12
N VAL A 582 52.00 40.52 16.98
CA VAL A 582 51.74 39.09 17.08
C VAL A 582 51.20 38.63 15.73
N ASP A 583 51.91 37.70 15.12
CA ASP A 583 51.54 37.06 13.86
C ASP A 583 51.37 35.55 14.08
N ALA A 584 50.12 35.10 14.13
CA ALA A 584 49.74 33.73 14.46
C ALA A 584 48.72 33.17 13.47
N ALA A 585 48.55 31.85 13.41
CA ALA A 585 47.51 31.24 12.57
C ALA A 585 46.12 31.48 13.17
N ALA A 586 45.24 32.20 12.50
CA ALA A 586 43.83 32.31 12.86
C ALA A 586 43.09 31.01 12.47
N GLY A 587 42.43 30.36 13.44
CA GLY A 587 41.46 29.29 13.15
C GLY A 587 41.87 27.86 13.55
N ILE A 588 40.82 27.13 13.92
CA ILE A 588 40.63 25.72 14.30
C ILE A 588 41.84 24.80 14.00
N GLY A 589 42.67 24.53 15.02
CA GLY A 589 43.87 23.68 14.89
C GLY A 589 44.85 23.78 16.06
N TRP A 590 44.61 24.72 16.96
CA TRP A 590 45.46 25.02 18.12
C TRP A 590 45.48 23.90 19.18
N ASP A 591 44.56 22.94 19.08
CA ASP A 591 44.47 21.76 19.94
C ASP A 591 45.03 20.47 19.30
N GLN A 592 45.42 20.46 18.01
CA GLN A 592 45.71 19.19 17.32
C GLN A 592 47.19 18.81 17.13
N ASP A 593 48.18 19.70 17.34
CA ASP A 593 49.56 19.41 16.89
C ASP A 593 50.61 19.25 18.00
N ARG A 594 50.36 18.35 18.96
CA ARG A 594 51.42 17.72 19.80
C ARG A 594 51.14 16.26 20.13
N GLY A 595 50.79 15.46 19.13
CA GLY A 595 50.60 14.02 19.30
C GLY A 595 51.07 13.23 18.09
N THR A 596 52.38 13.23 17.80
CA THR A 596 53.09 12.20 17.00
C THR A 596 54.58 12.52 16.99
N ALA A 597 55.23 12.26 18.12
CA ALA A 597 56.68 12.08 18.18
C ALA A 597 57.01 11.13 19.32
N GLU A 598 56.75 9.84 19.07
CA GLU A 598 57.51 8.69 19.59
C GLU A 598 57.43 7.55 18.57
#